data_AF-A0A7X8WJN4-F1
#
_entry.id   AF-A0A7X8WJN4-F1
#
_cell.length_a   1.000
_cell.length_b   1.000
_cell.length_c   1.000
_cell.angle_alpha   90.00
_cell.angle_beta   90.00
_cell.angle_gamma   90.00
#
_symmetry.space_group_name_H-M   'P 1'
#
loop_
_entity.id
_entity.type
_entity.pdbx_description
1 polymer ?
#
loop_
_entity_poly.entity_id
_entity_poly.type
_entity_poly.pdbx_seq_one_letter_code
_entity_poly.pdbx_strand_id
1 'polypeptide(L)'
;KNTEINDYLFKVSGLETPLPEMTQRIFAKHMDVFEGMKYTIEDKDADIPVLVVTNKRNTLRVPAFSSVATLNGDAFSMGSVTVYIDKNDTFYLPKSLAEKLK
;
A
#
# COMPACT_ATOMS: atom_id res chain seq x y z
N LYS A 1 10.38 7.76 -16.99
CA LYS A 1 9.18 8.63 -17.01
C LYS A 1 8.12 7.97 -16.13
N ASN A 2 7.87 8.51 -14.93
CA ASN A 2 6.95 7.96 -13.90
C ASN A 2 5.70 8.86 -13.75
N THR A 3 5.05 9.22 -14.85
CA THR A 3 3.90 10.16 -14.83
C THR A 3 2.56 9.46 -14.64
N GLU A 4 2.44 8.17 -14.99
CA GLU A 4 1.15 7.45 -14.92
C GLU A 4 0.67 7.19 -13.49
N ILE A 5 1.60 6.92 -12.57
CA ILE A 5 1.29 6.74 -11.14
C ILE A 5 0.82 8.07 -10.54
N ASN A 6 1.45 9.18 -10.95
CA ASN A 6 1.08 10.51 -10.47
C ASN A 6 -0.35 10.87 -10.90
N ASP A 7 -0.71 10.60 -12.16
CA ASP A 7 -2.06 10.90 -12.68
C ASP A 7 -3.15 10.03 -12.03
N TYR A 8 -2.84 8.76 -11.72
CA TYR A 8 -3.78 7.87 -11.05
C TYR A 8 -4.01 8.28 -9.59
N LEU A 9 -2.94 8.54 -8.84
CA LEU A 9 -3.02 9.04 -7.47
C LEU A 9 -3.77 10.39 -7.40
N PHE A 10 -3.54 11.27 -8.36
CA PHE A 10 -4.22 12.56 -8.48
C PHE A 10 -5.73 12.40 -8.70
N LYS A 11 -6.16 11.50 -9.58
CA LYS A 11 -7.58 11.24 -9.86
C LYS A 11 -8.32 10.62 -8.69
N VAL A 12 -7.66 9.74 -7.93
CA VAL A 12 -8.27 9.03 -6.80
C VAL A 12 -8.25 9.88 -5.52
N SER A 13 -7.33 10.85 -5.39
CA SER A 13 -7.20 11.65 -4.17
C SER A 13 -8.16 12.85 -4.08
N GLY A 14 -8.86 13.23 -5.15
CA GLY A 14 -9.76 14.41 -5.15
C GLY A 14 -9.03 15.75 -4.88
N LEU A 15 -7.72 15.81 -5.12
CA LEU A 15 -6.90 16.99 -4.85
C LEU A 15 -6.68 17.76 -6.16
N GLU A 16 -7.04 19.04 -6.20
CA GLU A 16 -6.94 19.90 -7.40
C GLU A 16 -5.51 20.33 -7.77
N THR A 17 -4.49 19.90 -7.01
CA THR A 17 -3.09 20.31 -7.23
C THR A 17 -2.16 19.12 -7.47
N PRO A 18 -1.24 19.18 -8.46
CA PRO A 18 -0.27 18.12 -8.69
C PRO A 18 0.59 18.01 -7.44
N LEU A 19 0.77 16.78 -6.94
CA LEU A 19 1.48 16.49 -5.69
C LEU A 19 2.69 15.59 -6.03
N PRO A 20 3.68 16.06 -6.82
CA PRO A 20 4.56 15.13 -7.54
C PRO A 20 5.76 14.71 -6.69
N GLU A 21 6.17 15.50 -5.70
CA GLU A 21 7.42 15.23 -4.96
C GLU A 21 7.21 14.79 -3.51
N MET A 22 6.16 15.27 -2.83
CA MET A 22 5.92 14.95 -1.42
C MET A 22 5.23 13.58 -1.26
N THR A 23 4.34 13.22 -2.19
CA THR A 23 3.59 11.95 -2.20
C THR A 23 4.50 10.76 -2.53
N GLN A 24 5.46 10.91 -3.44
CA GLN A 24 6.43 9.85 -3.76
C GLN A 24 7.42 9.56 -2.61
N ARG A 25 7.66 10.53 -1.71
CA ARG A 25 8.49 10.29 -0.52
C ARG A 25 7.75 9.46 0.54
N ILE A 26 6.43 9.58 0.59
CA ILE A 26 5.59 8.92 1.60
C ILE A 26 5.21 7.51 1.14
N PHE A 27 4.83 7.35 -0.12
CA PHE A 27 4.38 6.07 -0.68
C PHE A 27 5.49 5.37 -1.46
N ALA A 28 5.70 4.09 -1.15
CA ALA A 28 6.62 3.22 -1.87
C ALA A 28 5.93 1.92 -2.26
N LYS A 29 6.54 1.20 -3.21
CA LYS A 29 6.04 -0.10 -3.63
C LYS A 29 6.15 -1.06 -2.46
N HIS A 30 5.14 -1.89 -2.26
CA HIS A 30 5.16 -2.92 -1.22
C HIS A 30 6.41 -3.81 -1.28
N MET A 31 6.94 -4.07 -2.48
CA MET A 31 8.18 -4.84 -2.67
C MET A 31 9.40 -4.16 -2.01
N ASP A 32 9.46 -2.84 -2.07
CA ASP A 32 10.53 -2.05 -1.46
C ASP A 32 10.29 -1.85 0.05
N VAL A 33 9.02 -1.67 0.45
CA VAL A 33 8.65 -1.47 1.86
C VAL A 33 8.88 -2.77 2.65
N PHE A 34 8.51 -3.91 2.10
CA PHE A 34 8.59 -5.22 2.75
C PHE A 34 9.76 -6.05 2.21
N GLU A 35 10.83 -5.40 1.78
CA GLU A 35 12.04 -6.07 1.29
C GLU A 35 12.55 -7.09 2.33
N GLY A 36 12.79 -8.32 1.87
CA GLY A 36 13.20 -9.43 2.73
C GLY A 36 12.09 -10.09 3.55
N MET A 37 10.85 -9.60 3.49
CA MET A 37 9.67 -10.25 4.08
C MET A 37 8.90 -11.05 3.03
N LYS A 38 8.07 -12.01 3.49
CA LYS A 38 7.17 -12.74 2.59
C LYS A 38 5.89 -11.94 2.42
N TYR A 39 5.40 -11.83 1.20
CA TYR A 39 4.11 -11.21 0.92
C TYR A 39 3.35 -11.98 -0.16
N THR A 40 2.02 -11.91 -0.09
CA THR A 40 1.07 -12.46 -1.05
C THR A 40 -0.04 -11.45 -1.27
N ILE A 41 -0.61 -11.41 -2.47
CA ILE A 41 -1.79 -10.62 -2.76
C ILE A 41 -2.96 -11.59 -2.87
N GLU A 42 -3.87 -11.51 -1.90
CA GLU A 42 -5.13 -12.25 -1.88
C GLU A 42 -6.20 -11.45 -2.63
N ASP A 43 -7.24 -12.15 -3.10
CA ASP A 43 -8.42 -11.56 -3.73
C ASP A 43 -8.10 -10.63 -4.91
N LYS A 44 -7.10 -10.99 -5.73
CA LYS A 44 -6.66 -10.21 -6.91
C LYS A 44 -7.77 -9.90 -7.90
N ASP A 45 -8.72 -10.83 -8.04
CA ASP A 45 -9.86 -10.72 -8.95
C ASP A 45 -11.09 -10.08 -8.29
N ALA A 46 -11.00 -9.72 -7.01
CA ALA A 46 -12.06 -9.00 -6.30
C ALA A 46 -11.92 -7.48 -6.47
N ASP A 47 -13.00 -6.75 -6.20
CA ASP A 47 -13.01 -5.28 -6.23
C ASP A 47 -11.99 -4.66 -5.25
N ILE A 48 -11.63 -5.40 -4.18
CA ILE A 48 -10.73 -4.94 -3.12
C ILE A 48 -9.68 -6.01 -2.85
N PRO A 49 -8.56 -6.03 -3.60
CA PRO A 49 -7.47 -6.95 -3.33
C PRO A 49 -6.79 -6.65 -2.00
N VAL A 50 -6.22 -7.68 -1.36
CA VAL A 50 -5.62 -7.57 -0.03
C VAL A 50 -4.16 -8.00 -0.08
N LEU A 51 -3.25 -7.09 0.27
CA LEU A 51 -1.85 -7.42 0.46
C LEU A 51 -1.67 -8.05 1.84
N VAL A 52 -1.16 -9.27 1.88
CA VAL A 52 -0.82 -10.00 3.10
C VAL A 52 0.69 -10.10 3.21
N VAL A 53 1.26 -9.58 4.29
CA VAL A 53 2.69 -9.62 4.57
C VAL A 53 2.92 -10.42 5.83
N THR A 54 3.81 -11.41 5.76
CA THR A 54 4.18 -12.26 6.88
C THR A 54 5.63 -12.04 7.23
N ASN A 55 5.88 -11.67 8.49
CA ASN A 55 7.22 -11.57 9.05
C ASN A 55 7.28 -12.28 10.42
N LYS A 56 8.03 -13.38 10.50
CA LYS A 56 8.16 -14.23 11.70
C LYS A 56 6.79 -14.69 12.23
N ARG A 57 6.29 -14.07 13.31
CA ARG A 57 4.99 -14.35 13.94
C ARG A 57 3.92 -13.31 13.60
N ASN A 58 4.29 -12.26 12.89
CA ASN A 58 3.41 -11.16 12.54
C ASN A 58 2.84 -11.34 11.14
N THR A 59 1.54 -11.12 11.01
CA THR A 59 0.81 -11.09 9.75
C THR A 59 0.09 -9.76 9.63
N LEU A 60 0.49 -8.96 8.65
CA LEU A 60 -0.15 -7.71 8.28
C LEU A 60 -1.05 -7.94 7.07
N ARG A 61 -2.31 -7.53 7.14
CA ARG A 61 -3.27 -7.50 6.03
C ARG A 61 -3.60 -6.06 5.68
N VAL A 62 -3.39 -5.68 4.44
CA VAL A 62 -3.58 -4.32 3.93
C VAL A 62 -4.54 -4.38 2.74
N PRO A 63 -5.83 -4.04 2.94
CA PRO A 63 -6.78 -3.92 1.84
C PRO A 63 -6.39 -2.77 0.91
N ALA A 64 -6.63 -2.94 -0.39
CA ALA A 64 -6.53 -1.86 -1.36
C ALA A 64 -7.54 -0.75 -1.07
N PHE A 65 -7.17 0.49 -1.42
CA PHE A 65 -8.01 1.69 -1.28
C PHE A 65 -8.50 1.97 0.14
N SER A 66 -7.86 1.37 1.16
CA SER A 66 -8.18 1.51 2.57
C SER A 66 -7.08 2.26 3.32
N SER A 67 -7.47 3.04 4.33
CA SER A 67 -6.55 3.66 5.31
C SER A 67 -6.40 2.83 6.59
N VAL A 68 -7.08 1.69 6.67
CA VAL A 68 -7.08 0.76 7.80
C VAL A 68 -6.42 -0.55 7.36
N ALA A 69 -5.47 -1.03 8.15
CA ALA A 69 -4.85 -2.34 8.00
C ALA A 69 -5.01 -3.15 9.28
N THR A 70 -4.73 -4.45 9.20
CA THR A 70 -4.88 -5.37 10.31
C THR A 70 -3.55 -6.04 10.60
N LEU A 71 -3.05 -5.94 11.83
CA LEU A 71 -1.84 -6.63 12.29
C LEU A 71 -2.24 -7.72 13.28
N ASN A 72 -1.97 -8.99 12.96
CA ASN A 72 -2.34 -10.15 13.79
C ASN A 72 -3.83 -10.26 14.17
N GLY A 73 -4.71 -9.64 13.39
CA GLY A 73 -6.15 -9.58 13.67
C GLY A 73 -6.60 -8.23 14.24
N ASP A 74 -5.68 -7.40 14.75
CA ASP A 74 -6.00 -6.10 15.31
C ASP A 74 -5.97 -5.00 14.25
N ALA A 75 -7.10 -4.32 14.04
CA ALA A 75 -7.21 -3.22 13.10
C ALA A 75 -6.53 -1.94 13.62
N PHE A 76 -5.81 -1.24 12.75
CA PHE A 76 -5.20 0.05 13.06
C PHE A 76 -5.25 0.98 11.86
N SER A 77 -5.31 2.28 12.14
CA SER A 77 -5.21 3.32 11.10
C SER A 77 -3.75 3.48 10.67
N MET A 78 -3.52 3.39 9.37
CA MET A 78 -2.20 3.63 8.76
C MET A 78 -1.87 5.13 8.63
N GLY A 79 -2.85 6.00 8.90
CA GLY A 79 -2.72 7.45 8.72
C GLY A 79 -2.69 7.91 7.25
N SER A 80 -2.85 6.99 6.30
CA SER A 80 -2.92 7.26 4.87
C SER A 80 -3.51 6.08 4.11
N VAL A 81 -3.92 6.31 2.86
CA VAL A 81 -4.61 5.31 2.03
C VAL A 81 -3.63 4.42 1.27
N THR A 82 -3.89 3.12 1.24
CA THR A 82 -3.16 2.19 0.37
C THR A 82 -3.74 2.19 -1.03
N VAL A 83 -2.89 2.15 -2.05
CA VAL A 83 -3.33 2.17 -3.46
C VAL A 83 -2.86 0.92 -4.17
N TYR A 84 -3.72 0.29 -4.96
CA TYR A 84 -3.39 -0.88 -5.77
C TYR A 84 -3.40 -0.55 -7.26
N ILE A 85 -2.39 -1.06 -7.98
CA ILE A 85 -2.33 -1.03 -9.44
C ILE A 85 -2.41 -2.47 -9.95
N ASP A 86 -3.53 -2.78 -10.58
CA ASP A 86 -3.86 -4.08 -11.19
C ASP A 86 -2.92 -4.48 -12.32
N LYS A 87 -2.53 -3.53 -13.18
CA LYS A 87 -1.66 -3.77 -14.36
C LYS A 87 -0.33 -4.46 -14.03
N ASN A 88 0.15 -4.30 -12.81
CA ASN A 88 1.44 -4.83 -12.36
C ASN A 88 1.38 -5.42 -10.95
N ASP A 89 0.18 -5.75 -10.45
CA ASP A 89 -0.06 -6.26 -9.10
C ASP A 89 0.71 -5.49 -8.00
N THR A 90 0.75 -4.17 -8.08
CA THR A 90 1.61 -3.36 -7.19
C THR A 90 0.80 -2.51 -6.23
N PHE A 91 1.01 -2.77 -4.94
CA PHE A 91 0.57 -1.89 -3.87
C PHE A 91 1.55 -0.75 -3.62
N TYR A 92 1.02 0.47 -3.47
CA TYR A 92 1.72 1.67 -3.01
C TYR A 92 1.20 2.05 -1.64
N LEU A 93 2.11 2.09 -0.67
CA LEU A 93 1.78 2.26 0.75
C LEU A 93 2.92 2.98 1.49
N PRO A 94 2.64 3.50 2.70
CA PRO A 94 3.63 4.18 3.52
C PRO A 94 4.82 3.29 3.89
N LYS A 95 6.04 3.83 3.74
CA LYS A 95 7.25 3.15 4.21
C LYS A 95 7.24 2.82 5.71
N SER A 96 6.51 3.61 6.51
CA SER A 96 6.36 3.41 7.95
C SER A 96 5.65 2.10 8.32
N LEU A 97 4.94 1.45 7.39
CA LEU A 97 4.30 0.15 7.65
C LEU A 97 5.31 -0.95 7.94
N ALA A 98 6.48 -0.93 7.31
CA ALA A 98 7.54 -1.89 7.58
C ALA A 98 8.04 -1.82 9.03
N GLU A 99 8.05 -0.63 9.63
CA GLU A 99 8.50 -0.42 11.01
C GLU A 99 7.58 -1.09 12.03
N LYS A 100 6.29 -1.23 11.72
CA LYS A 100 5.34 -1.96 12.57
C LYS A 100 5.52 -3.48 12.55
N LEU A 101 6.25 -4.00 11.57
CA LEU A 101 6.50 -5.43 11.37
C LEU A 101 7.88 -5.89 11.89
N LYS A 102 8.74 -4.98 12.36
CA LYS A 102 10.09 -5.29 12.85
C LYS A 102 10.11 -5.89 14.27
#